data_AF-A0A5D0PRB5-F1
#
_entry.id   AF-A0A5D0PRB5-F1
#
_cell.length_a   1.000
_cell.length_b   1.000
_cell.length_c   1.000
_cell.angle_alpha   90.00
_cell.angle_beta   90.00
_cell.angle_gamma   90.00
#
_symmetry.space_group_name_H-M   'P 1'
#
loop_
_entity.id
_entity.type
_entity.pdbx_description
1 polymer ?
#
loop_
_entity_poly.entity_id
_entity_poly.type
_entity_poly.pdbx_seq_one_letter_code
_entity_poly.pdbx_strand_id
1 'polypeptide(L)'
;MTGSPGSDVQAVRAYLRSRGRAPAGLMDRYVSVFSLLLFIAVAGKPLSDVLAGLAVPGEPARMGAGVALLALALAGSLAAARNAGPVLLSGADASWLLLSPLNRRHVLGRTARLLFGIAAVAGVVLGVGLLAVLGAPDQLVWRVLGALVVGVSAAVGGMALAVLGQASSSWRLWLSGAIAVLLVLAVVAVTGQLRTVLAIAAAAPLSALAAAVSGAAVVSGLLVRQAWVSLERIPTRTLVASSTRAGHVAGAAVSLDPGALTWIAEDNHWRARKLASRRWPSLPAPFALAWQDWRRLVRRRGRLVGVAATAALPAVLAQAGGSPVALGVAVLGGALAVASIGTSGARRDADNPALARLIGVGHRQALAARAVLPGLLAGTWAALALTGLALGPGLTLGPGLALGPGLALGPALGGGAWWSFGPLAAPALAAAALRMARRAPVDHSMPVIDTPQGAIPTGPLFWAATGPDLALVGCLPAAAALVFQPTALAPFLVAQGVVSAVVLTGFVWRARSGGMRK
;
A
#
# COMPACT_ATOMS: atom_id res chain seq x y z
N MET A 1 41.89 5.76 -50.32
CA MET A 1 41.47 4.90 -49.20
C MET A 1 40.01 5.21 -48.86
N THR A 2 39.10 4.57 -49.57
CA THR A 2 37.65 4.67 -49.41
C THR A 2 37.20 3.66 -48.36
N GLY A 3 37.41 4.01 -47.09
CA GLY A 3 36.90 3.21 -45.96
C GLY A 3 35.38 3.24 -45.97
N SER A 4 34.75 2.06 -46.09
CA SER A 4 33.30 1.94 -46.02
C SER A 4 32.81 2.48 -44.68
N PRO A 5 31.92 3.49 -44.65
CA PRO A 5 31.46 4.12 -43.40
C PRO A 5 30.76 3.15 -42.42
N GLY A 6 30.45 1.92 -42.86
CA GLY A 6 29.90 0.87 -42.02
C GLY A 6 30.90 0.24 -41.04
N SER A 7 32.21 0.19 -41.35
CA SER A 7 33.22 -0.46 -40.48
C SER A 7 33.52 0.37 -39.23
N ASP A 8 33.59 1.70 -39.37
CA ASP A 8 33.86 2.61 -38.25
C ASP A 8 32.70 2.67 -37.27
N VAL A 9 31.45 2.65 -37.76
CA VAL A 9 30.27 2.61 -36.88
C VAL A 9 30.17 1.27 -36.14
N GLN A 10 30.53 0.15 -36.77
CA GLN A 10 30.59 -1.15 -36.09
C GLN A 10 31.72 -1.20 -35.06
N ALA A 11 32.90 -0.65 -35.36
CA ALA A 11 34.04 -0.59 -34.44
C ALA A 11 33.74 0.30 -33.24
N VAL A 12 33.14 1.49 -33.44
CA VAL A 12 32.70 2.37 -32.35
C VAL A 12 31.59 1.73 -31.53
N ARG A 13 30.62 1.03 -32.14
CA ARG A 13 29.60 0.27 -31.40
C ARG A 13 30.19 -0.91 -30.63
N ALA A 14 31.19 -1.59 -31.17
CA ALA A 14 31.89 -2.68 -30.50
C ALA A 14 32.70 -2.15 -29.31
N TYR A 15 33.39 -1.03 -29.49
CA TYR A 15 34.13 -0.32 -28.45
C TYR A 15 33.23 0.21 -27.32
N LEU A 16 32.09 0.81 -27.67
CA LEU A 16 31.10 1.25 -26.68
C LEU A 16 30.38 0.07 -26.01
N ARG A 17 30.21 -1.08 -26.69
CA ARG A 17 29.68 -2.29 -26.04
C ARG A 17 30.69 -2.94 -25.10
N SER A 18 31.98 -2.89 -25.41
CA SER A 18 33.03 -3.45 -24.57
C SER A 18 33.34 -2.58 -23.35
N ARG A 19 33.20 -1.24 -23.45
CA ARG A 19 33.38 -0.31 -22.32
C ARG A 19 32.11 0.15 -21.62
N GLY A 20 30.94 0.06 -22.25
CA GLY A 20 29.68 0.60 -21.72
C GLY A 20 29.05 -0.22 -20.59
N ARG A 21 29.69 -1.30 -20.15
CA ARG A 21 29.23 -2.12 -19.03
C ARG A 21 30.43 -2.63 -18.25
N ALA A 22 30.61 -2.13 -17.03
CA ALA A 22 31.17 -2.99 -16.00
C ALA A 22 30.22 -4.20 -15.89
N PRO A 23 30.66 -5.44 -16.16
CA PRO A 23 29.84 -6.60 -15.87
C PRO A 23 29.44 -6.54 -14.39
N ALA A 24 28.19 -6.91 -14.06
CA ALA A 24 27.75 -7.04 -12.68
C ALA A 24 28.82 -7.81 -11.92
N GLY A 25 29.40 -7.15 -10.92
CA GLY A 25 30.53 -7.69 -10.17
C GLY A 25 30.15 -9.03 -9.55
N LEU A 26 31.14 -9.82 -9.14
CA LEU A 26 30.86 -11.04 -8.38
C LEU A 26 30.01 -10.74 -7.14
N MET A 27 30.24 -9.59 -6.51
CA MET A 27 29.42 -9.10 -5.41
C MET A 27 27.97 -8.83 -5.82
N ASP A 28 27.71 -8.16 -6.95
CA ASP A 28 26.34 -7.88 -7.42
C ASP A 28 25.57 -9.18 -7.71
N ARG A 29 26.26 -10.16 -8.30
CA ARG A 29 25.69 -11.47 -8.59
C ARG A 29 25.42 -12.23 -7.30
N TYR A 30 26.36 -12.22 -6.37
CA TYR A 30 26.21 -12.81 -5.04
C TYR A 30 25.01 -12.20 -4.30
N VAL A 31 24.92 -10.86 -4.22
CA VAL A 31 23.82 -10.16 -3.56
C VAL A 31 22.48 -10.48 -4.24
N SER A 32 22.45 -10.55 -5.57
CA SER A 32 21.22 -10.89 -6.32
C SER A 32 20.76 -12.32 -6.04
N VAL A 33 21.68 -13.28 -6.08
CA VAL A 33 21.39 -14.70 -5.79
C VAL A 33 21.00 -14.88 -4.33
N PHE A 34 21.73 -14.27 -3.40
CA PHE A 34 21.42 -14.30 -1.98
C PHE A 34 20.04 -13.70 -1.69
N SER A 35 19.73 -12.54 -2.27
CA SER A 35 18.41 -11.90 -2.13
C SER A 35 17.29 -12.77 -2.70
N LEU A 36 17.53 -13.46 -3.82
CA LEU A 36 16.57 -14.40 -4.41
C LEU A 36 16.35 -15.61 -3.50
N LEU A 37 17.42 -16.20 -2.96
CA LEU A 37 17.35 -17.34 -2.04
C LEU A 37 16.64 -16.96 -0.74
N LEU A 38 16.95 -15.79 -0.17
CA LEU A 38 16.28 -15.26 1.01
C LEU A 38 14.79 -15.05 0.74
N PHE A 39 14.43 -14.48 -0.41
CA PHE A 39 13.04 -14.34 -0.82
C PHE A 39 12.33 -15.69 -0.91
N ILE A 40 12.96 -16.70 -1.53
CA ILE A 40 12.42 -18.06 -1.63
C ILE A 40 12.26 -18.68 -0.23
N ALA A 41 13.23 -18.51 0.67
CA ALA A 41 13.15 -19.05 2.02
C ALA A 41 12.00 -18.43 2.83
N VAL A 42 11.83 -17.10 2.75
CA VAL A 42 10.77 -16.38 3.46
C VAL A 42 9.39 -16.68 2.87
N ALA A 43 9.28 -16.77 1.55
CA ALA A 43 8.02 -17.06 0.86
C ALA A 43 7.70 -18.56 0.78
N GLY A 44 8.65 -19.44 1.07
CA GLY A 44 8.54 -20.88 0.82
C GLY A 44 7.43 -21.54 1.63
N LYS A 45 7.37 -21.28 2.93
CA LYS A 45 6.33 -21.83 3.82
C LYS A 45 4.91 -21.33 3.49
N PRO A 46 4.63 -20.02 3.38
CA PRO A 46 3.29 -19.59 3.01
C PRO A 46 2.88 -20.09 1.62
N LEU A 47 3.83 -20.21 0.67
CA LEU A 47 3.55 -20.77 -0.64
C LEU A 47 3.28 -22.28 -0.57
N SER A 48 4.02 -23.05 0.24
CA SER A 48 3.78 -24.48 0.42
C SER A 48 2.44 -24.76 1.07
N ASP A 49 2.04 -23.97 2.07
CA ASP A 49 0.77 -24.11 2.76
C ASP A 49 -0.41 -23.84 1.80
N VAL A 50 -0.27 -22.81 0.94
CA VAL A 50 -1.25 -22.51 -0.11
C VAL A 50 -1.31 -23.64 -1.14
N LEU A 51 -0.17 -24.13 -1.62
CA LEU A 51 -0.10 -25.20 -2.62
C LEU A 51 -0.68 -26.52 -2.09
N ALA A 52 -0.42 -26.86 -0.83
CA ALA A 52 -0.96 -28.05 -0.18
C ALA A 52 -2.50 -28.01 -0.05
N GLY A 53 -3.08 -26.81 0.09
CA GLY A 53 -4.52 -26.61 0.16
C GLY A 53 -5.27 -26.62 -1.19
N LEU A 54 -4.56 -26.60 -2.33
CA LEU A 54 -5.20 -26.45 -3.65
C LEU A 54 -6.08 -27.64 -4.08
N ALA A 55 -5.81 -28.83 -3.54
CA ALA A 55 -6.56 -30.05 -3.85
C ALA A 55 -7.93 -30.10 -3.15
N VAL A 56 -8.19 -29.21 -2.19
CA VAL A 56 -9.46 -29.14 -1.47
C VAL A 56 -10.40 -28.16 -2.18
N PRO A 57 -11.68 -28.50 -2.40
CA PRO A 57 -12.66 -27.55 -2.93
C PRO A 57 -12.74 -26.28 -2.07
N GLY A 58 -12.71 -25.10 -2.70
CA GLY A 58 -12.78 -23.83 -1.98
C GLY A 58 -14.14 -23.63 -1.30
N GLU A 59 -14.14 -23.09 -0.08
CA GLU A 59 -15.38 -22.77 0.63
C GLU A 59 -16.14 -21.65 -0.10
N PRO A 60 -17.38 -21.89 -0.58
CA PRO A 60 -18.14 -20.90 -1.37
C PRO A 60 -18.48 -19.62 -0.61
N ALA A 61 -18.50 -19.69 0.72
CA ALA A 61 -18.70 -18.51 1.57
C ALA A 61 -17.50 -17.55 1.54
N ARG A 62 -16.27 -18.05 1.33
CA ARG A 62 -15.03 -17.25 1.36
C ARG A 62 -14.56 -16.80 -0.01
N MET A 63 -15.04 -17.44 -1.08
CA MET A 63 -14.63 -17.14 -2.47
C MET A 63 -14.77 -15.66 -2.83
N GLY A 64 -15.91 -15.04 -2.48
CA GLY A 64 -16.16 -13.63 -2.77
C GLY A 64 -15.16 -12.68 -2.10
N ALA A 65 -14.88 -12.90 -0.82
CA ALA A 65 -13.91 -12.09 -0.07
C ALA A 65 -12.47 -12.28 -0.58
N GLY A 66 -12.09 -13.52 -0.92
CA GLY A 66 -10.77 -13.80 -1.51
C GLY A 66 -10.56 -13.09 -2.85
N VAL A 67 -11.54 -13.17 -3.76
CA VAL A 67 -11.50 -12.45 -5.05
C VAL A 67 -11.45 -10.94 -4.85
N ALA A 68 -12.17 -10.42 -3.86
CA ALA A 68 -12.13 -9.00 -3.52
C ALA A 68 -10.74 -8.54 -3.07
N LEU A 69 -10.05 -9.32 -2.23
CA LEU A 69 -8.68 -9.02 -1.82
C LEU A 69 -7.71 -9.00 -3.00
N LEU A 70 -7.83 -9.95 -3.94
CA LEU A 70 -7.01 -9.96 -5.17
C LEU A 70 -7.30 -8.75 -6.06
N ALA A 71 -8.57 -8.40 -6.26
CA ALA A 71 -8.98 -7.23 -7.02
C ALA A 71 -8.46 -5.93 -6.38
N LEU A 72 -8.53 -5.82 -5.05
CA LEU A 72 -7.98 -4.69 -4.29
C LEU A 72 -6.45 -4.62 -4.37
N ALA A 73 -5.75 -5.76 -4.32
CA ALA A 73 -4.31 -5.83 -4.48
C ALA A 73 -3.87 -5.35 -5.87
N LEU A 74 -4.57 -5.78 -6.92
CA LEU A 74 -4.32 -5.33 -8.29
C LEU A 74 -4.67 -3.84 -8.47
N ALA A 75 -5.81 -3.38 -7.95
CA ALA A 75 -6.20 -1.97 -8.02
C ALA A 75 -5.19 -1.07 -7.29
N GLY A 76 -4.72 -1.50 -6.12
CA GLY A 76 -3.71 -0.81 -5.33
C GLY A 76 -2.35 -0.74 -6.04
N SER A 77 -1.90 -1.83 -6.66
CA SER A 77 -0.64 -1.86 -7.41
C SER A 77 -0.70 -0.96 -8.65
N LEU A 78 -1.82 -0.94 -9.37
CA LEU A 78 -2.03 -0.04 -10.51
C LEU A 78 -2.12 1.42 -10.09
N ALA A 79 -2.78 1.72 -8.97
CA ALA A 79 -2.82 3.07 -8.41
C ALA A 79 -1.42 3.55 -7.98
N ALA A 80 -0.61 2.66 -7.40
CA ALA A 80 0.78 2.94 -7.04
C ALA A 80 1.63 3.20 -8.30
N ALA A 81 1.53 2.34 -9.32
CA ALA A 81 2.22 2.50 -10.59
C ALA A 81 1.85 3.84 -11.27
N ARG A 82 0.56 4.20 -11.29
CA ARG A 82 0.07 5.48 -11.82
C ARG A 82 0.70 6.68 -11.12
N ASN A 83 0.88 6.61 -9.80
CA ASN A 83 1.42 7.71 -9.00
C ASN A 83 2.95 7.82 -9.12
N ALA A 84 3.65 6.69 -9.20
CA ALA A 84 5.10 6.68 -9.41
C ALA A 84 5.45 7.18 -10.82
N GLY A 85 4.73 6.69 -11.84
CA GLY A 85 5.12 6.74 -13.24
C GLY A 85 5.92 5.48 -13.58
N PRO A 86 5.31 4.45 -14.21
CA PRO A 86 5.88 3.10 -14.27
C PRO A 86 7.20 3.01 -15.06
N VAL A 87 7.40 3.87 -16.07
CA VAL A 87 8.65 3.92 -16.83
C VAL A 87 9.54 5.04 -16.29
N LEU A 88 10.76 4.64 -15.93
CA LEU A 88 11.73 5.46 -15.17
C LEU A 88 13.13 5.30 -15.78
N LEU A 89 13.95 6.33 -15.58
CA LEU A 89 15.39 6.32 -15.83
C LEU A 89 16.11 6.71 -14.53
N SER A 90 17.39 6.37 -14.41
CA SER A 90 18.20 6.92 -13.32
C SER A 90 18.29 8.44 -13.47
N GLY A 91 18.55 9.17 -12.37
CA GLY A 91 18.65 10.64 -12.42
C GLY A 91 19.73 11.11 -13.41
N ALA A 92 20.88 10.43 -13.41
CA ALA A 92 21.99 10.69 -14.33
C ALA A 92 21.60 10.38 -15.79
N ASP A 93 20.94 9.24 -16.05
CA ASP A 93 20.50 8.90 -17.40
C ASP A 93 19.42 9.87 -17.90
N ALA A 94 18.52 10.32 -17.02
CA ALA A 94 17.46 11.25 -17.38
C ALA A 94 18.00 12.63 -17.78
N SER A 95 19.07 13.14 -17.14
CA SER A 95 19.64 14.44 -17.47
C SER A 95 20.39 14.44 -18.81
N TRP A 96 21.02 13.32 -19.18
CA TRP A 96 21.84 13.24 -20.40
C TRP A 96 21.13 12.58 -21.58
N LEU A 97 20.48 11.42 -21.37
CA LEU A 97 19.89 10.63 -22.47
C LEU A 97 18.61 11.26 -23.04
N LEU A 98 17.84 11.99 -22.22
CA LEU A 98 16.60 12.61 -22.69
C LEU A 98 16.83 13.84 -23.58
N LEU A 99 18.00 14.48 -23.46
CA LEU A 99 18.43 15.60 -24.28
C LEU A 99 19.20 15.15 -25.53
N SER A 100 19.76 13.93 -25.51
CA SER A 100 20.44 13.35 -26.67
C SER A 100 19.46 12.90 -27.77
N PRO A 101 19.83 12.98 -29.06
CA PRO A 101 19.00 12.53 -30.18
C PRO A 101 18.99 11.00 -30.35
N LEU A 102 18.85 10.26 -29.25
CA LEU A 102 18.80 8.80 -29.25
C LEU A 102 17.37 8.29 -29.46
N ASN A 103 17.25 7.11 -30.05
CA ASN A 103 15.97 6.43 -30.16
C ASN A 103 15.46 6.05 -28.76
N ARG A 104 14.47 6.79 -28.27
CA ARG A 104 13.91 6.68 -26.91
C ARG A 104 13.36 5.28 -26.61
N ARG A 105 12.87 4.56 -27.61
CA ARG A 105 12.36 3.19 -27.44
C ARG A 105 13.45 2.22 -26.99
N HIS A 106 14.66 2.37 -27.51
CA HIS A 106 15.79 1.50 -27.14
C HIS A 106 16.27 1.79 -25.72
N VAL A 107 16.30 3.07 -25.34
CA VAL A 107 16.69 3.51 -23.99
C VAL A 107 15.68 3.04 -22.94
N LEU A 108 14.39 3.29 -23.18
CA LEU A 108 13.31 2.93 -22.25
C LEU A 108 12.92 1.46 -22.30
N GLY A 109 13.19 0.76 -23.41
CA GLY A 109 12.80 -0.63 -23.62
C GLY A 109 13.45 -1.61 -22.65
N ARG A 110 14.61 -1.28 -22.08
CA ARG A 110 15.22 -2.10 -21.02
C ARG A 110 14.41 -2.02 -19.72
N THR A 111 14.11 -0.81 -19.26
CA THR A 111 13.30 -0.61 -18.05
C THR A 111 11.89 -1.16 -18.23
N ALA A 112 11.28 -0.98 -19.40
CA ALA A 112 9.97 -1.53 -19.72
C ALA A 112 9.96 -3.08 -19.65
N ARG A 113 10.99 -3.76 -20.15
CA ARG A 113 11.11 -5.22 -20.02
C ARG A 113 11.24 -5.69 -18.58
N LEU A 114 12.07 -5.02 -17.78
CA LEU A 114 12.19 -5.33 -16.35
C LEU A 114 10.86 -5.14 -15.62
N LEU A 115 10.17 -4.04 -15.90
CA LEU A 115 8.84 -3.75 -15.36
C LEU A 115 7.83 -4.84 -15.71
N PHE A 116 7.76 -5.25 -16.98
CA PHE A 116 6.86 -6.33 -17.40
C PHE A 116 7.26 -7.69 -16.82
N GLY A 117 8.54 -7.95 -16.62
CA GLY A 117 9.01 -9.14 -15.90
C GLY A 117 8.56 -9.16 -14.45
N ILE A 118 8.69 -8.04 -13.73
CA ILE A 118 8.20 -7.89 -12.35
C ILE A 118 6.67 -8.05 -12.31
N ALA A 119 5.95 -7.45 -13.28
CA ALA A 119 4.51 -7.60 -13.39
C ALA A 119 4.09 -9.06 -13.67
N ALA A 120 4.86 -9.80 -14.47
CA ALA A 120 4.61 -11.22 -14.69
C ALA A 120 4.78 -12.04 -13.40
N VAL A 121 5.84 -11.78 -12.62
CA VAL A 121 6.04 -12.44 -11.32
C VAL A 121 4.90 -12.11 -10.35
N ALA A 122 4.49 -10.84 -10.25
CA ALA A 122 3.33 -10.44 -9.45
C ALA A 122 2.04 -11.11 -9.94
N GLY A 123 1.89 -11.28 -11.25
CA GLY A 123 0.76 -11.98 -11.86
C GLY A 123 0.74 -13.49 -11.56
N VAL A 124 1.90 -14.14 -11.45
CA VAL A 124 2.00 -15.52 -10.95
C VAL A 124 1.45 -15.61 -9.53
N VAL A 125 1.83 -14.69 -8.64
CA VAL A 125 1.32 -14.65 -7.26
C VAL A 125 -0.19 -14.42 -7.24
N LEU A 126 -0.72 -13.52 -8.08
CA LEU A 126 -2.16 -13.32 -8.22
C LEU A 126 -2.88 -14.56 -8.75
N GLY A 127 -2.28 -15.30 -9.69
CA GLY A 127 -2.82 -16.54 -10.23
C GLY A 127 -2.87 -17.66 -9.20
N VAL A 128 -1.80 -17.83 -8.41
CA VAL A 128 -1.76 -18.77 -7.27
C VAL A 128 -2.81 -18.38 -6.23
N GLY A 129 -2.92 -17.09 -5.91
CA GLY A 129 -3.96 -16.59 -5.00
C GLY A 129 -5.37 -16.85 -5.53
N LEU A 130 -5.61 -16.70 -6.83
CA LEU A 130 -6.90 -16.98 -7.46
C LEU A 130 -7.27 -18.47 -7.34
N LEU A 131 -6.30 -19.36 -7.56
CA LEU A 131 -6.49 -20.81 -7.36
C LEU A 131 -6.78 -21.16 -5.90
N ALA A 132 -6.06 -20.55 -4.96
CA ALA A 132 -6.27 -20.76 -3.54
C ALA A 132 -7.68 -20.37 -3.11
N VAL A 133 -8.28 -19.38 -3.78
CA VAL A 133 -9.63 -18.89 -3.49
C VAL A 133 -10.70 -19.75 -4.17
N LEU A 134 -10.54 -20.11 -5.44
CA LEU A 134 -11.55 -20.84 -6.21
C LEU A 134 -11.49 -22.36 -6.04
N GLY A 135 -10.34 -22.89 -5.62
CA GLY A 135 -10.05 -24.33 -5.61
C GLY A 135 -9.87 -24.92 -7.01
N ALA A 136 -9.39 -26.16 -7.07
CA ALA A 136 -9.22 -26.93 -8.31
C ALA A 136 -9.78 -28.35 -8.14
N PRO A 137 -11.13 -28.53 -8.10
CA PRO A 137 -11.75 -29.82 -7.85
C PRO A 137 -11.44 -30.86 -8.94
N ASP A 138 -11.27 -30.42 -10.20
CA ASP A 138 -11.00 -31.29 -11.35
C ASP A 138 -9.87 -30.73 -12.23
N GLN A 139 -9.06 -31.63 -12.82
CA GLN A 139 -8.04 -31.30 -13.84
C GLN A 139 -7.06 -30.20 -13.39
N LEU A 140 -6.46 -30.43 -12.20
CA LEU A 140 -5.58 -29.50 -11.49
C LEU A 140 -4.53 -28.83 -12.40
N VAL A 141 -3.87 -29.58 -13.28
CA VAL A 141 -2.83 -29.04 -14.18
C VAL A 141 -3.37 -27.91 -15.08
N TRP A 142 -4.51 -28.13 -15.74
CA TRP A 142 -5.09 -27.15 -16.67
C TRP A 142 -5.65 -25.92 -15.95
N ARG A 143 -6.22 -26.11 -14.76
CA ARG A 143 -6.67 -24.99 -13.91
C ARG A 143 -5.51 -24.16 -13.41
N VAL A 144 -4.45 -24.81 -12.96
CA VAL A 144 -3.22 -24.13 -12.52
C VAL A 144 -2.67 -23.28 -13.66
N LEU A 145 -2.50 -23.86 -14.85
CA LEU A 145 -2.03 -23.12 -16.03
C LEU A 145 -2.97 -21.97 -16.39
N GLY A 146 -4.29 -22.20 -16.40
CA GLY A 146 -5.28 -21.18 -16.72
C GLY A 146 -5.23 -19.99 -15.76
N ALA A 147 -5.23 -20.23 -14.45
CA ALA A 147 -5.18 -19.17 -13.45
C ALA A 147 -3.83 -18.42 -13.45
N LEU A 148 -2.72 -19.12 -13.69
CA LEU A 148 -1.41 -18.48 -13.86
C LEU A 148 -1.42 -17.54 -15.07
N VAL A 149 -1.94 -17.98 -16.22
CA VAL A 149 -2.01 -17.13 -17.42
C VAL A 149 -2.95 -15.95 -17.21
N VAL A 150 -4.10 -16.13 -16.55
CA VAL A 150 -5.02 -15.03 -16.22
C VAL A 150 -4.36 -14.03 -15.27
N GLY A 151 -3.70 -14.50 -14.21
CA GLY A 151 -2.99 -13.63 -13.26
C GLY A 151 -1.86 -12.84 -13.91
N VAL A 152 -1.02 -13.51 -14.71
CA VAL A 152 0.05 -12.87 -15.52
C VAL A 152 -0.54 -11.87 -16.51
N SER A 153 -1.61 -12.24 -17.22
CA SER A 153 -2.25 -11.36 -18.21
C SER A 153 -2.85 -10.12 -17.55
N ALA A 154 -3.50 -10.26 -16.39
CA ALA A 154 -4.06 -9.14 -15.64
C ALA A 154 -2.97 -8.19 -15.11
N ALA A 155 -1.90 -8.73 -14.54
CA ALA A 155 -0.81 -7.91 -13.99
C ALA A 155 0.01 -7.22 -15.10
N VAL A 156 0.40 -7.96 -16.14
CA VAL A 156 1.18 -7.42 -17.27
C VAL A 156 0.34 -6.45 -18.11
N GLY A 157 -0.92 -6.80 -18.42
CA GLY A 157 -1.84 -5.93 -19.14
C GLY A 157 -2.19 -4.67 -18.37
N GLY A 158 -2.44 -4.80 -17.06
CA GLY A 158 -2.65 -3.66 -16.17
C GLY A 158 -1.43 -2.74 -16.09
N MET A 159 -0.23 -3.32 -15.99
CA MET A 159 1.02 -2.55 -16.01
C MET A 159 1.24 -1.86 -17.37
N ALA A 160 0.90 -2.52 -18.48
CA ALA A 160 0.93 -1.91 -19.81
C ALA A 160 -0.06 -0.73 -19.93
N LEU A 161 -1.26 -0.85 -19.35
CA LEU A 161 -2.20 0.28 -19.22
C LEU A 161 -1.62 1.42 -18.38
N ALA A 162 -0.86 1.11 -17.31
CA ALA A 162 -0.17 2.12 -16.53
C ALA A 162 0.88 2.88 -17.36
N VAL A 163 1.67 2.17 -18.18
CA VAL A 163 2.65 2.77 -19.11
C VAL A 163 1.93 3.66 -20.12
N LEU A 164 0.83 3.19 -20.69
CA LEU A 164 0.02 3.97 -21.63
C LEU A 164 -0.56 5.25 -20.98
N GLY A 165 -1.02 5.17 -19.72
CA GLY A 165 -1.51 6.32 -18.96
C GLY A 165 -0.42 7.35 -18.59
N GLN A 166 0.85 6.94 -18.64
CA GLN A 166 2.00 7.86 -18.56
C GLN A 166 2.22 8.59 -19.89
N ALA A 167 1.95 7.93 -21.02
CA ALA A 167 2.11 8.49 -22.36
C ALA A 167 0.98 9.47 -22.75
N SER A 168 -0.29 9.21 -22.38
CA SER A 168 -1.41 10.07 -22.74
C SER A 168 -2.49 10.23 -21.67
N SER A 169 -3.25 11.33 -21.73
CA SER A 169 -4.39 11.60 -20.84
C SER A 169 -5.57 10.66 -21.08
N SER A 170 -5.85 10.28 -22.33
CA SER A 170 -6.95 9.36 -22.66
C SER A 170 -6.72 7.97 -22.06
N TRP A 171 -5.50 7.43 -22.15
CA TRP A 171 -5.15 6.16 -21.51
C TRP A 171 -5.15 6.24 -19.99
N ARG A 172 -4.88 7.44 -19.43
CA ARG A 172 -5.03 7.67 -17.98
C ARG A 172 -6.47 7.57 -17.52
N LEU A 173 -7.44 7.97 -18.35
CA LEU A 173 -8.87 7.76 -18.07
C LEU A 173 -9.19 6.27 -18.10
N TRP A 174 -8.73 5.53 -19.10
CA TRP A 174 -8.89 4.07 -19.17
C TRP A 174 -8.29 3.34 -17.95
N LEU A 175 -7.09 3.71 -17.54
CA LEU A 175 -6.47 3.18 -16.32
C LEU A 175 -7.30 3.50 -15.08
N SER A 176 -7.86 4.71 -15.00
CA SER A 176 -8.74 5.10 -13.89
C SER A 176 -10.05 4.31 -13.89
N GLY A 177 -10.62 4.06 -15.07
CA GLY A 177 -11.78 3.20 -15.27
C GLY A 177 -11.49 1.76 -14.86
N ALA A 178 -10.35 1.20 -15.27
CA ALA A 178 -9.94 -0.15 -14.88
C ALA A 178 -9.78 -0.28 -13.35
N ILE A 179 -9.15 0.70 -12.69
CA ILE A 179 -9.06 0.74 -11.22
C ILE A 179 -10.46 0.83 -10.61
N ALA A 180 -11.35 1.68 -11.13
CA ALA A 180 -12.73 1.80 -10.63
C ALA A 180 -13.52 0.49 -10.80
N VAL A 181 -13.38 -0.19 -11.94
CA VAL A 181 -13.99 -1.49 -12.21
C VAL A 181 -13.49 -2.54 -11.22
N LEU A 182 -12.19 -2.62 -10.95
CA LEU A 182 -11.63 -3.54 -9.94
C LEU A 182 -12.17 -3.25 -8.54
N LEU A 183 -12.34 -1.97 -8.17
CA LEU A 183 -12.93 -1.59 -6.89
C LEU A 183 -14.41 -1.97 -6.81
N VAL A 184 -15.18 -1.77 -7.89
CA VAL A 184 -16.59 -2.21 -7.96
C VAL A 184 -16.67 -3.73 -7.86
N LEU A 185 -15.84 -4.47 -8.61
CA LEU A 185 -15.77 -5.92 -8.54
C LEU A 185 -15.46 -6.41 -7.12
N ALA A 186 -14.54 -5.76 -6.41
CA ALA A 186 -14.26 -6.11 -5.02
C ALA A 186 -15.49 -5.93 -4.12
N VAL A 187 -16.24 -4.84 -4.28
CA VAL A 187 -17.48 -4.61 -3.53
C VAL A 187 -18.54 -5.66 -3.84
N VAL A 188 -18.80 -5.93 -5.12
CA VAL A 188 -19.82 -6.91 -5.55
C VAL A 188 -19.42 -8.36 -5.18
N ALA A 189 -18.12 -8.66 -5.15
CA ALA A 189 -17.63 -9.95 -4.70
C ALA A 189 -17.90 -10.17 -3.20
N VAL A 190 -17.69 -9.14 -2.36
CA VAL A 190 -17.91 -9.20 -0.91
C VAL A 190 -19.39 -9.29 -0.56
N THR A 191 -20.29 -8.65 -1.31
CA THR A 191 -21.75 -8.77 -1.06
C THR A 191 -22.29 -10.16 -1.39
N GLY A 192 -21.46 -11.03 -1.97
CA GLY A 192 -21.85 -12.38 -2.35
C GLY A 192 -22.76 -12.44 -3.58
N GLN A 193 -22.97 -11.32 -4.27
CA GLN A 193 -23.73 -11.27 -5.54
C GLN A 193 -23.01 -12.03 -6.66
N LEU A 194 -21.67 -12.12 -6.60
CA LEU A 194 -20.89 -12.92 -7.53
C LEU A 194 -20.80 -14.40 -7.15
N ARG A 195 -21.48 -14.89 -6.10
CA ARG A 195 -21.34 -16.30 -5.67
C ARG A 195 -21.69 -17.29 -6.77
N THR A 196 -22.80 -17.07 -7.49
CA THR A 196 -23.20 -17.92 -8.61
C THR A 196 -22.22 -17.83 -9.77
N VAL A 197 -21.78 -16.62 -10.12
CA VAL A 197 -20.80 -16.38 -11.19
C VAL A 197 -19.44 -17.03 -10.87
N LEU A 198 -18.98 -16.93 -9.63
CA LEU A 198 -17.73 -17.52 -9.17
C LEU A 198 -17.83 -19.05 -9.11
N ALA A 199 -18.96 -19.60 -8.68
CA ALA A 199 -19.20 -21.04 -8.73
C ALA A 199 -19.23 -21.57 -10.17
N ILE A 200 -19.89 -20.86 -11.09
CA ILE A 200 -19.89 -21.19 -12.53
C ILE A 200 -18.48 -21.09 -13.11
N ALA A 201 -17.73 -20.04 -12.78
CA ALA A 201 -16.34 -19.90 -13.21
C ALA A 201 -15.45 -21.02 -12.65
N ALA A 202 -15.68 -21.41 -11.39
CA ALA A 202 -15.00 -22.54 -10.75
C ALA A 202 -15.43 -23.90 -11.33
N ALA A 203 -16.58 -24.02 -12.00
CA ALA A 203 -17.02 -25.25 -12.66
C ALA A 203 -16.91 -25.19 -14.20
N ALA A 204 -16.29 -24.14 -14.74
CA ALA A 204 -16.31 -23.86 -16.18
C ALA A 204 -15.64 -24.99 -16.99
N PRO A 205 -16.22 -25.38 -18.14
CA PRO A 205 -15.62 -26.37 -19.03
C PRO A 205 -14.29 -25.86 -19.60
N LEU A 206 -13.38 -26.78 -19.96
CA LEU A 206 -12.05 -26.44 -20.49
C LEU A 206 -12.09 -25.51 -21.71
N SER A 207 -13.10 -25.62 -22.57
CA SER A 207 -13.27 -24.74 -23.73
C SER A 207 -13.51 -23.29 -23.33
N ALA A 208 -14.34 -23.06 -22.30
CA ALA A 208 -14.58 -21.73 -21.75
C ALA A 208 -13.34 -21.17 -21.04
N LEU A 209 -12.63 -22.01 -20.28
CA LEU A 209 -11.35 -21.64 -19.66
C LEU A 209 -10.32 -21.25 -20.74
N ALA A 210 -10.17 -22.07 -21.78
CA ALA A 210 -9.24 -21.82 -22.87
C ALA A 210 -9.59 -20.54 -23.64
N ALA A 211 -10.88 -20.27 -23.87
CA ALA A 211 -11.35 -19.03 -24.48
C ALA A 211 -11.04 -17.80 -23.61
N ALA A 212 -11.30 -17.87 -22.30
CA ALA A 212 -11.00 -16.77 -21.38
C ALA A 212 -9.49 -16.51 -21.25
N VAL A 213 -8.69 -17.57 -21.14
CA VAL A 213 -7.23 -17.52 -21.04
C VAL A 213 -6.62 -16.94 -22.32
N SER A 214 -7.05 -17.41 -23.49
CA SER A 214 -6.57 -16.90 -24.78
C SER A 214 -6.99 -15.44 -25.00
N GLY A 215 -8.24 -15.08 -24.68
CA GLY A 215 -8.72 -13.70 -24.73
C GLY A 215 -7.90 -12.77 -23.83
N ALA A 216 -7.66 -13.16 -22.58
CA ALA A 216 -6.85 -12.38 -21.64
C ALA A 216 -5.40 -12.21 -22.12
N ALA A 217 -4.80 -13.29 -22.65
CA ALA A 217 -3.44 -13.25 -23.19
C ALA A 217 -3.34 -12.35 -24.43
N VAL A 218 -4.32 -12.42 -25.34
CA VAL A 218 -4.38 -11.56 -26.53
C VAL A 218 -4.53 -10.10 -26.15
N VAL A 219 -5.48 -9.76 -25.26
CA VAL A 219 -5.69 -8.38 -24.81
C VAL A 219 -4.43 -7.84 -24.11
N SER A 220 -3.83 -8.62 -23.22
CA SER A 220 -2.56 -8.26 -22.56
C SER A 220 -1.43 -8.05 -23.58
N GLY A 221 -1.29 -8.95 -24.55
CA GLY A 221 -0.29 -8.84 -25.62
C GLY A 221 -0.48 -7.59 -26.49
N LEU A 222 -1.73 -7.24 -26.84
CA LEU A 222 -2.06 -6.01 -27.55
C LEU A 222 -1.71 -4.76 -26.73
N LEU A 223 -2.04 -4.77 -25.44
CA LEU A 223 -1.69 -3.66 -24.53
C LEU A 223 -0.18 -3.50 -24.38
N VAL A 224 0.58 -4.60 -24.25
CA VAL A 224 2.05 -4.58 -24.20
C VAL A 224 2.63 -4.06 -25.50
N ARG A 225 2.14 -4.53 -26.65
CA ARG A 225 2.55 -4.03 -27.97
C ARG A 225 2.30 -2.53 -28.08
N GLN A 226 1.12 -2.06 -27.66
CA GLN A 226 0.77 -0.65 -27.71
C GLN A 226 1.62 0.18 -26.74
N ALA A 227 1.85 -0.32 -25.52
CA ALA A 227 2.72 0.30 -24.54
C ALA A 227 4.14 0.45 -25.09
N TRP A 228 4.65 -0.59 -25.77
CA TRP A 228 5.97 -0.60 -26.37
C TRP A 228 6.14 0.42 -27.50
N VAL A 229 5.11 0.60 -28.35
CA VAL A 229 5.08 1.65 -29.39
C VAL A 229 4.96 3.04 -28.76
N SER A 230 4.24 3.17 -27.64
CA SER A 230 4.03 4.45 -26.97
C SER A 230 5.27 4.99 -26.24
N LEU A 231 6.31 4.17 -26.02
CA LEU A 231 7.53 4.58 -25.31
C LEU A 231 8.20 5.81 -25.93
N GLU A 232 8.16 5.96 -27.26
CA GLU A 232 8.73 7.11 -27.96
C GLU A 232 7.94 8.41 -27.72
N ARG A 233 6.65 8.28 -27.41
CA ARG A 233 5.70 9.39 -27.27
C ARG A 233 5.58 9.90 -25.85
N ILE A 234 6.27 9.29 -24.87
CA ILE A 234 6.19 9.72 -23.48
C ILE A 234 6.82 11.12 -23.34
N PRO A 235 6.11 12.12 -22.78
CA PRO A 235 6.64 13.47 -22.64
C PRO A 235 7.87 13.50 -21.72
N THR A 236 8.94 14.18 -22.15
CA THR A 236 10.19 14.32 -21.39
C THR A 236 9.97 14.83 -19.97
N ARG A 237 9.12 15.86 -19.81
CA ARG A 237 8.75 16.40 -18.48
C ARG A 237 8.17 15.35 -17.54
N THR A 238 7.39 14.40 -18.08
CA THR A 238 6.76 13.34 -17.30
C THR A 238 7.80 12.31 -16.87
N LEU A 239 8.72 11.95 -17.77
CA LEU A 239 9.84 11.05 -17.49
C LEU A 239 10.80 11.65 -16.46
N VAL A 240 11.23 12.91 -16.61
CA VAL A 240 12.10 13.56 -15.62
C VAL A 240 11.41 13.63 -14.25
N ALA A 241 10.13 13.98 -14.21
CA ALA A 241 9.38 14.03 -12.97
C ALA A 241 9.18 12.63 -12.34
N SER A 242 8.97 11.57 -13.12
CA SER A 242 8.85 10.21 -12.58
C SER A 242 10.21 9.68 -12.12
N SER A 243 11.26 9.86 -12.93
CA SER A 243 12.64 9.46 -12.62
C SER A 243 13.18 10.14 -11.36
N THR A 244 12.95 11.43 -11.18
CA THR A 244 13.34 12.16 -9.95
C THR A 244 12.61 11.61 -8.72
N ARG A 245 11.30 11.36 -8.82
CA ARG A 245 10.53 10.72 -7.74
C ARG A 245 11.08 9.33 -7.41
N ALA A 246 11.28 8.50 -8.40
CA ALA A 246 11.80 7.16 -8.21
C ALA A 246 13.24 7.17 -7.66
N GLY A 247 14.07 8.14 -8.09
CA GLY A 247 15.41 8.34 -7.54
C GLY A 247 15.38 8.69 -6.05
N HIS A 248 14.46 9.58 -5.63
CA HIS A 248 14.28 9.86 -4.21
C HIS A 248 13.74 8.65 -3.42
N VAL A 249 12.83 7.87 -4.01
CA VAL A 249 12.31 6.64 -3.40
C VAL A 249 13.39 5.57 -3.29
N ALA A 250 14.20 5.38 -4.32
CA ALA A 250 15.32 4.45 -4.34
C ALA A 250 16.39 4.89 -3.34
N GLY A 251 16.71 6.18 -3.28
CA GLY A 251 17.60 6.75 -2.27
C GLY A 251 17.10 6.46 -0.85
N ALA A 252 15.83 6.74 -0.58
CA ALA A 252 15.18 6.43 0.70
C ALA A 252 15.19 4.92 1.04
N ALA A 253 15.02 4.06 0.04
CA ALA A 253 15.06 2.61 0.24
C ALA A 253 16.48 2.10 0.52
N VAL A 254 17.48 2.56 -0.24
CA VAL A 254 18.89 2.18 -0.07
C VAL A 254 19.45 2.72 1.25
N SER A 255 19.07 3.93 1.65
CA SER A 255 19.43 4.50 2.95
C SER A 255 18.60 3.95 4.10
N LEU A 256 17.65 3.03 3.84
CA LEU A 256 16.70 2.54 4.84
C LEU A 256 16.03 3.69 5.62
N ASP A 257 15.70 4.80 4.97
CA ASP A 257 14.96 5.94 5.53
C ASP A 257 13.56 6.07 4.90
N PRO A 258 12.57 5.29 5.37
CA PRO A 258 11.21 5.41 4.86
C PRO A 258 10.53 6.72 5.25
N GLY A 259 11.14 7.55 6.10
CA GLY A 259 10.64 8.88 6.48
C GLY A 259 10.60 9.82 5.29
N ALA A 260 11.66 9.77 4.47
CA ALA A 260 11.78 10.54 3.23
C ALA A 260 10.62 10.26 2.25
N LEU A 261 10.08 9.03 2.19
CA LEU A 261 8.96 8.69 1.32
C LEU A 261 7.72 9.55 1.57
N THR A 262 7.48 9.93 2.82
CA THR A 262 6.34 10.79 3.17
C THR A 262 6.55 12.21 2.63
N TRP A 263 7.76 12.74 2.76
CA TRP A 263 8.14 14.06 2.24
C TRP A 263 8.04 14.13 0.73
N ILE A 264 8.59 13.11 0.04
CA ILE A 264 8.48 12.94 -1.40
C ILE A 264 7.00 12.94 -1.82
N ALA A 265 6.16 12.14 -1.15
CA ALA A 265 4.74 12.07 -1.48
C ALA A 265 3.99 13.39 -1.23
N GLU A 266 4.31 14.11 -0.15
CA GLU A 266 3.70 15.40 0.16
C GLU A 266 4.07 16.47 -0.86
N ASP A 267 5.36 16.65 -1.13
CA ASP A 267 5.88 17.67 -2.02
C ASP A 267 5.37 17.46 -3.44
N ASN A 268 5.38 16.21 -3.93
CA ASN A 268 4.85 15.89 -5.25
C ASN A 268 3.37 16.26 -5.41
N HIS A 269 2.57 16.08 -4.36
CA HIS A 269 1.16 16.41 -4.43
C HIS A 269 0.92 17.92 -4.47
N TRP A 270 1.70 18.71 -3.73
CA TRP A 270 1.48 20.15 -3.58
C TRP A 270 2.22 21.00 -4.63
N ARG A 271 3.37 20.54 -5.16
CA ARG A 271 4.27 21.32 -6.04
C ARG A 271 3.60 21.94 -7.27
N ALA A 272 2.63 21.26 -7.88
CA ALA A 272 1.97 21.70 -9.11
C ALA A 272 0.58 22.34 -8.89
N ARG A 273 0.14 22.52 -7.63
CA ARG A 273 -1.22 22.97 -7.32
C ARG A 273 -1.23 24.42 -6.85
N LYS A 274 -2.00 25.25 -7.54
CA LYS A 274 -2.36 26.59 -7.04
C LYS A 274 -3.36 26.45 -5.90
N LEU A 275 -3.07 27.03 -4.75
CA LEU A 275 -3.90 26.95 -3.55
C LEU A 275 -4.58 28.29 -3.32
N ALA A 276 -5.92 28.29 -3.29
CA ALA A 276 -6.66 29.48 -2.88
C ALA A 276 -6.37 29.80 -1.41
N SER A 277 -5.92 31.03 -1.14
CA SER A 277 -5.87 31.57 0.21
C SER A 277 -7.30 31.83 0.70
N ARG A 278 -7.55 31.55 1.97
CA ARG A 278 -8.78 31.95 2.68
C ARG A 278 -8.34 32.47 4.04
N ARG A 279 -9.07 33.46 4.56
CA ARG A 279 -8.85 33.98 5.91
C ARG A 279 -8.89 32.83 6.91
N TRP A 280 -8.00 32.90 7.89
CA TRP A 280 -7.97 31.92 8.97
C TRP A 280 -9.11 32.22 9.94
N PRO A 281 -9.76 31.19 10.49
CA PRO A 281 -10.72 31.39 11.58
C PRO A 281 -9.98 31.97 12.80
N SER A 282 -10.68 32.78 13.59
CA SER A 282 -10.19 33.27 14.88
C SER A 282 -10.20 32.11 15.89
N LEU A 283 -9.09 31.38 15.95
CA LEU A 283 -8.88 30.27 16.89
C LEU A 283 -7.78 30.63 17.89
N PRO A 284 -7.82 30.10 19.12
CA PRO A 284 -6.70 30.20 20.04
C PRO A 284 -5.42 29.67 19.39
N ALA A 285 -4.26 30.25 19.73
CA ALA A 285 -3.00 29.99 19.03
C ALA A 285 -2.65 28.48 18.86
N PRO A 286 -2.81 27.59 19.86
CA PRO A 286 -2.56 26.15 19.67
C PRO A 286 -3.49 25.51 18.62
N PHE A 287 -4.76 25.89 18.59
CA PHE A 287 -5.74 25.38 17.64
C PHE A 287 -5.54 25.97 16.24
N ALA A 288 -5.07 27.21 16.13
CA ALA A 288 -4.69 27.80 14.84
C ALA A 288 -3.57 26.97 14.16
N LEU A 289 -2.59 26.47 14.92
CA LEU A 289 -1.55 25.58 14.39
C LEU A 289 -2.10 24.23 13.92
N ALA A 290 -2.96 23.63 14.73
CA ALA A 290 -3.63 22.38 14.37
C ALA A 290 -4.52 22.56 13.13
N TRP A 291 -5.15 23.72 12.97
CA TRP A 291 -6.02 24.05 11.84
C TRP A 291 -5.34 23.92 10.47
N GLN A 292 -4.01 24.10 10.40
CA GLN A 292 -3.26 23.84 9.17
C GLN A 292 -3.43 22.39 8.69
N ASP A 293 -3.38 21.42 9.61
CA ASP A 293 -3.50 20.00 9.26
C ASP A 293 -4.93 19.68 8.79
N TRP A 294 -5.94 20.27 9.45
CA TRP A 294 -7.34 20.20 9.02
C TRP A 294 -7.53 20.72 7.59
N ARG A 295 -7.00 21.90 7.28
CA ARG A 295 -7.12 22.49 5.92
C ARG A 295 -6.41 21.65 4.86
N ARG A 296 -5.23 21.10 5.17
CA ARG A 296 -4.49 20.21 4.26
C ARG A 296 -5.27 18.95 3.97
N LEU A 297 -5.91 18.39 4.98
CA LEU A 297 -6.72 17.19 4.86
C LEU A 297 -7.99 17.41 4.03
N VAL A 298 -8.75 18.48 4.33
CA VAL A 298 -9.99 18.82 3.59
C VAL A 298 -9.72 19.09 2.11
N ARG A 299 -8.54 19.61 1.77
CA ARG A 299 -8.10 19.81 0.38
C ARG A 299 -7.78 18.49 -0.36
N ARG A 300 -7.69 17.36 0.35
CA ARG A 300 -7.45 16.02 -0.20
C ARG A 300 -8.69 15.13 -0.08
N ARG A 301 -9.86 15.61 -0.52
CA ARG A 301 -11.15 14.89 -0.47
C ARG A 301 -11.08 13.46 -1.00
N GLY A 302 -10.45 13.25 -2.16
CA GLY A 302 -10.31 11.89 -2.72
C GLY A 302 -9.52 10.94 -1.82
N ARG A 303 -8.54 11.44 -1.04
CA ARG A 303 -7.83 10.64 -0.05
C ARG A 303 -8.73 10.28 1.13
N LEU A 304 -9.57 11.21 1.59
CA LEU A 304 -10.54 10.96 2.67
C LEU A 304 -11.54 9.87 2.28
N VAL A 305 -12.09 9.95 1.06
CA VAL A 305 -13.01 8.92 0.54
C VAL A 305 -12.30 7.58 0.45
N GLY A 306 -11.09 7.54 -0.11
CA GLY A 306 -10.31 6.30 -0.19
C GLY A 306 -10.02 5.69 1.18
N VAL A 307 -9.63 6.52 2.15
CA VAL A 307 -9.36 6.09 3.53
C VAL A 307 -10.62 5.61 4.25
N ALA A 308 -11.75 6.28 4.07
CA ALA A 308 -13.02 5.80 4.63
C ALA A 308 -13.40 4.44 4.03
N ALA A 309 -13.21 4.26 2.71
CA ALA A 309 -13.47 2.98 2.05
C ALA A 309 -12.56 1.84 2.55
N THR A 310 -11.33 2.12 2.97
CA THR A 310 -10.45 1.06 3.53
C THR A 310 -10.93 0.54 4.88
N ALA A 311 -11.88 1.20 5.57
CA ALA A 311 -12.47 0.66 6.79
C ALA A 311 -13.26 -0.64 6.57
N ALA A 312 -13.65 -0.94 5.32
CA ALA A 312 -14.24 -2.23 4.97
C ALA A 312 -13.22 -3.38 4.95
N LEU A 313 -11.91 -3.10 4.82
CA LEU A 313 -10.88 -4.14 4.64
C LEU A 313 -10.84 -5.18 5.77
N PRO A 314 -10.93 -4.81 7.08
CA PRO A 314 -10.96 -5.81 8.14
C PRO A 314 -12.16 -6.76 8.02
N ALA A 315 -13.33 -6.27 7.62
CA ALA A 315 -14.50 -7.12 7.40
C ALA A 315 -14.33 -8.06 6.19
N VAL A 316 -13.68 -7.59 5.11
CA VAL A 316 -13.31 -8.44 3.97
C VAL A 316 -12.30 -9.51 4.41
N LEU A 317 -11.31 -9.14 5.21
CA LEU A 317 -10.31 -10.06 5.74
C LEU A 317 -10.94 -11.13 6.66
N ALA A 318 -11.91 -10.74 7.49
CA ALA A 318 -12.64 -11.69 8.34
C ALA A 318 -13.45 -12.70 7.50
N GLN A 319 -14.15 -12.22 6.47
CA GLN A 319 -14.90 -13.09 5.54
C GLN A 319 -13.98 -14.01 4.73
N ALA A 320 -12.75 -13.59 4.46
CA ALA A 320 -11.73 -14.42 3.82
C ALA A 320 -11.12 -15.48 4.79
N GLY A 321 -11.51 -15.49 6.07
CA GLY A 321 -10.98 -16.41 7.07
C GLY A 321 -9.67 -15.95 7.73
N GLY A 322 -9.42 -14.64 7.76
CA GLY A 322 -8.25 -14.08 8.45
C GLY A 322 -8.25 -14.41 9.95
N SER A 323 -7.07 -14.70 10.51
CA SER A 323 -6.93 -15.01 11.93
C SER A 323 -7.31 -13.82 12.81
N PRO A 324 -7.74 -14.03 14.07
CA PRO A 324 -8.05 -12.94 15.01
C PRO A 324 -6.89 -11.94 15.18
N VAL A 325 -5.65 -12.44 15.17
CA VAL A 325 -4.44 -11.61 15.21
C VAL A 325 -4.32 -10.74 13.95
N ALA A 326 -4.56 -11.30 12.76
CA ALA A 326 -4.54 -10.55 11.51
C ALA A 326 -5.62 -9.46 11.48
N LEU A 327 -6.80 -9.74 12.04
CA LEU A 327 -7.87 -8.75 12.21
C LEU A 327 -7.48 -7.63 13.17
N GLY A 328 -6.88 -7.98 14.32
CA GLY A 328 -6.33 -7.00 15.27
C GLY A 328 -5.30 -6.07 14.63
N VAL A 329 -4.37 -6.64 13.85
CA VAL A 329 -3.37 -5.87 13.09
C VAL A 329 -4.03 -5.01 12.01
N ALA A 330 -5.01 -5.54 11.28
CA ALA A 330 -5.72 -4.79 10.24
C ALA A 330 -6.49 -3.59 10.81
N VAL A 331 -7.18 -3.76 11.95
CA VAL A 331 -7.93 -2.70 12.61
C VAL A 331 -6.98 -1.67 13.25
N LEU A 332 -6.07 -2.09 14.12
CA LEU A 332 -5.21 -1.14 14.85
C LEU A 332 -4.13 -0.52 13.96
N GLY A 333 -3.52 -1.32 13.09
CA GLY A 333 -2.55 -0.84 12.09
C GLY A 333 -3.20 0.07 11.06
N GLY A 334 -4.40 -0.27 10.58
CA GLY A 334 -5.19 0.59 9.70
C GLY A 334 -5.56 1.92 10.36
N ALA A 335 -6.04 1.89 11.60
CA ALA A 335 -6.37 3.10 12.35
C ALA A 335 -5.14 3.99 12.60
N LEU A 336 -3.98 3.40 12.92
CA LEU A 336 -2.72 4.13 13.06
C LEU A 336 -2.25 4.74 11.72
N ALA A 337 -2.36 3.99 10.63
CA ALA A 337 -2.04 4.49 9.29
C ALA A 337 -2.92 5.69 8.91
N VAL A 338 -4.21 5.64 9.26
CA VAL A 338 -5.17 6.72 9.03
C VAL A 338 -4.91 7.91 9.95
N ALA A 339 -4.56 7.68 11.22
CA ALA A 339 -4.13 8.72 12.14
C ALA A 339 -2.93 9.51 11.59
N SER A 340 -1.93 8.81 11.02
CA SER A 340 -0.70 9.41 10.50
C SER A 340 -0.93 10.44 9.40
N ILE A 341 -2.06 10.37 8.70
CA ILE A 341 -2.45 11.30 7.63
C ILE A 341 -2.63 12.73 8.15
N GLY A 342 -3.05 12.87 9.41
CA GLY A 342 -3.31 14.15 10.07
C GLY A 342 -2.09 14.78 10.75
N THR A 343 -0.89 14.23 10.57
CA THR A 343 0.30 14.60 11.37
C THR A 343 1.33 15.48 10.64
N SER A 344 0.97 16.03 9.47
CA SER A 344 1.91 16.75 8.60
C SER A 344 2.59 17.95 9.27
N GLY A 345 1.83 18.73 10.07
CA GLY A 345 2.34 19.87 10.81
C GLY A 345 3.26 19.46 11.95
N ALA A 346 2.90 18.41 12.71
CA ALA A 346 3.75 17.89 13.78
C ALA A 346 5.13 17.42 13.25
N ARG A 347 5.17 16.86 12.04
CA ARG A 347 6.41 16.50 11.35
C ARG A 347 7.24 17.72 10.96
N ARG A 348 6.61 18.73 10.34
CA ARG A 348 7.27 19.99 9.95
C ARG A 348 7.86 20.74 11.15
N ASP A 349 7.14 20.76 12.26
CA ASP A 349 7.57 21.43 13.49
C ASP A 349 8.78 20.71 14.11
N ALA A 350 8.83 19.38 14.02
CA ALA A 350 9.97 18.58 14.49
C ALA A 350 11.21 18.74 13.61
N ASP A 351 11.02 18.83 12.29
CA ASP A 351 12.13 18.99 11.34
C ASP A 351 12.71 20.43 11.35
N ASN A 352 11.94 21.43 11.80
CA ASN A 352 12.40 22.82 11.92
C ASN A 352 12.08 23.41 13.31
N PRO A 353 12.95 23.18 14.31
CA PRO A 353 12.72 23.67 15.67
C PRO A 353 12.81 25.20 15.78
N ALA A 354 13.48 25.89 14.85
CA ALA A 354 13.50 27.35 14.81
C ALA A 354 12.11 27.91 14.49
N LEU A 355 11.42 27.33 13.51
CA LEU A 355 10.05 27.70 13.16
C LEU A 355 9.08 27.47 14.34
N ALA A 356 9.23 26.34 15.04
CA ALA A 356 8.42 26.05 16.24
C ALA A 356 8.60 27.10 17.35
N ARG A 357 9.81 27.66 17.51
CA ARG A 357 10.09 28.75 18.47
C ARG A 357 9.48 30.08 18.05
N LEU A 358 9.52 30.42 16.76
CA LEU A 358 8.96 31.67 16.23
C LEU A 358 7.42 31.73 16.32
N ILE A 359 6.76 30.57 16.38
CA ILE A 359 5.31 30.45 16.49
C ILE A 359 4.77 30.91 17.85
N GLY A 360 5.61 30.94 18.90
CA GLY A 360 5.21 31.46 20.23
C GLY A 360 4.21 30.60 21.00
N VAL A 361 3.93 29.37 20.56
CA VAL A 361 3.01 28.44 21.24
C VAL A 361 3.81 27.39 22.01
N GLY A 362 3.42 27.13 23.27
CA GLY A 362 4.05 26.09 24.08
C GLY A 362 3.93 24.70 23.45
N HIS A 363 5.04 23.95 23.41
CA HIS A 363 5.12 22.64 22.74
C HIS A 363 4.03 21.65 23.19
N ARG A 364 3.73 21.62 24.48
CA ARG A 364 2.66 20.77 25.05
C ARG A 364 1.28 21.14 24.51
N GLN A 365 0.97 22.43 24.48
CA GLN A 365 -0.31 22.94 23.99
C GLN A 365 -0.45 22.69 22.49
N ALA A 366 0.62 22.90 21.72
CA ALA A 366 0.66 22.58 20.30
C ALA A 366 0.42 21.09 20.03
N LEU A 367 1.08 20.19 20.77
CA LEU A 367 0.88 18.75 20.62
C LEU A 367 -0.53 18.31 21.03
N ALA A 368 -1.06 18.82 22.14
CA ALA A 368 -2.42 18.52 22.58
C ALA A 368 -3.46 18.95 21.52
N ALA A 369 -3.33 20.16 20.97
CA ALA A 369 -4.20 20.63 19.89
C ALA A 369 -4.05 19.81 18.61
N ARG A 370 -2.82 19.43 18.23
CA ARG A 370 -2.56 18.58 17.06
C ARG A 370 -2.98 17.12 17.25
N ALA A 371 -3.22 16.63 18.48
CA ALA A 371 -3.68 15.27 18.73
C ALA A 371 -5.15 15.06 18.35
N VAL A 372 -5.96 16.13 18.29
CA VAL A 372 -7.40 16.04 18.01
C VAL A 372 -7.68 15.46 16.63
N LEU A 373 -6.99 15.95 15.59
CA LEU A 373 -7.20 15.46 14.22
C LEU A 373 -6.84 13.98 14.03
N PRO A 374 -5.61 13.51 14.34
CA PRO A 374 -5.27 12.10 14.22
C PRO A 374 -6.14 11.22 15.11
N GLY A 375 -6.55 11.69 16.30
CA GLY A 375 -7.50 10.99 17.16
C GLY A 375 -8.86 10.81 16.52
N LEU A 376 -9.46 11.87 15.98
CA LEU A 376 -10.75 11.78 15.28
C LEU A 376 -10.67 10.87 14.05
N LEU A 377 -9.60 10.95 13.27
CA LEU A 377 -9.39 10.08 12.11
C LEU A 377 -9.24 8.62 12.53
N ALA A 378 -8.42 8.32 13.53
CA ALA A 378 -8.21 6.97 14.02
C ALA A 378 -9.49 6.39 14.62
N GLY A 379 -10.17 7.15 15.48
CA GLY A 379 -11.35 6.70 16.20
C GLY A 379 -12.55 6.49 15.29
N THR A 380 -12.80 7.41 14.35
CA THR A 380 -13.88 7.24 13.36
C THR A 380 -13.61 6.07 12.43
N TRP A 381 -12.37 5.93 11.93
CA TRP A 381 -12.01 4.81 11.06
C TRP A 381 -12.08 3.46 11.78
N ALA A 382 -11.57 3.36 13.01
CA ALA A 382 -11.62 2.14 13.81
C ALA A 382 -13.07 1.78 14.19
N ALA A 383 -13.89 2.77 14.56
CA ALA A 383 -15.31 2.54 14.82
C ALA A 383 -16.04 2.01 13.58
N LEU A 384 -15.78 2.58 12.39
CA LEU A 384 -16.34 2.08 11.13
C LEU A 384 -15.87 0.66 10.81
N ALA A 385 -14.57 0.36 11.00
CA ALA A 385 -14.02 -0.96 10.76
C ALA A 385 -14.62 -2.03 11.69
N LEU A 386 -14.74 -1.71 12.98
CA LEU A 386 -15.34 -2.60 13.98
C LEU A 386 -16.85 -2.75 13.79
N THR A 387 -17.52 -1.69 13.33
CA THR A 387 -18.93 -1.76 12.93
C THR A 387 -19.09 -2.69 11.73
N GLY A 388 -18.23 -2.56 10.70
CA GLY A 388 -18.23 -3.45 9.55
C GLY A 388 -17.96 -4.92 9.92
N LEU A 389 -17.10 -5.17 10.92
CA LEU A 389 -16.86 -6.50 11.48
C LEU A 389 -18.08 -7.05 12.23
N ALA A 390 -18.75 -6.23 13.05
CA ALA A 390 -19.93 -6.63 13.81
C ALA A 390 -21.20 -6.79 12.95
N LEU A 391 -21.28 -6.09 11.81
CA LEU A 391 -22.38 -6.20 10.84
C LEU A 391 -22.21 -7.33 9.82
N GLY A 392 -21.13 -8.10 9.88
CA GLY A 392 -21.00 -9.33 9.08
C GLY A 392 -21.84 -10.46 9.70
N PRO A 393 -22.69 -11.22 8.96
CA PRO A 393 -23.02 -11.17 7.53
C PRO A 393 -24.40 -10.51 7.30
N GLY A 394 -24.44 -9.21 6.97
CA GLY A 394 -25.71 -8.50 6.74
C GLY A 394 -25.59 -7.05 6.25
N LEU A 395 -24.79 -6.78 5.22
CA LEU A 395 -24.91 -5.52 4.47
C LEU A 395 -25.90 -5.70 3.30
N THR A 396 -27.19 -5.80 3.64
CA THR A 396 -28.29 -5.56 2.70
C THR A 396 -28.64 -4.08 2.73
N LEU A 397 -28.15 -3.32 1.76
CA LEU A 397 -28.67 -1.97 1.50
C LEU A 397 -30.05 -2.15 0.81
N GLY A 398 -31.15 -1.96 1.56
CA GLY A 398 -32.54 -2.37 1.25
C GLY A 398 -33.24 -1.68 0.06
N PRO A 399 -34.60 -1.72 -0.09
CA PRO A 399 -35.63 -2.18 0.85
C PRO A 399 -36.61 -3.21 0.25
N GLY A 400 -36.72 -4.40 0.86
CA GLY A 400 -37.73 -5.39 0.50
C GLY A 400 -37.17 -6.80 0.41
N LEU A 401 -37.57 -7.64 1.38
CA LEU A 401 -37.48 -9.11 1.36
C LEU A 401 -36.07 -9.73 1.36
N ALA A 402 -35.63 -10.17 2.53
CA ALA A 402 -34.86 -11.40 2.65
C ALA A 402 -35.26 -12.12 3.96
N LEU A 403 -36.35 -12.88 3.87
CA LEU A 403 -36.67 -13.98 4.78
C LEU A 403 -35.85 -15.20 4.36
N GLY A 404 -35.11 -15.79 5.30
CA GLY A 404 -34.45 -17.08 5.12
C GLY A 404 -33.72 -17.52 6.39
N PRO A 405 -34.11 -18.62 7.04
CA PRO A 405 -33.48 -19.10 8.27
C PRO A 405 -32.28 -20.01 7.95
N GLY A 406 -31.25 -19.92 8.77
CA GLY A 406 -30.23 -20.96 8.89
C GLY A 406 -28.98 -20.76 8.03
N LEU A 407 -27.99 -20.07 8.61
CA LEU A 407 -26.55 -20.32 8.42
C LEU A 407 -25.76 -19.43 9.39
N ALA A 408 -25.66 -19.87 10.64
CA ALA A 408 -24.73 -19.30 11.61
C ALA A 408 -23.33 -19.84 11.32
N LEU A 409 -22.51 -19.07 10.60
CA LEU A 409 -21.09 -19.34 10.36
C LEU A 409 -20.25 -18.28 11.10
N GLY A 410 -19.82 -18.64 12.32
CA GLY A 410 -18.85 -17.91 13.16
C GLY A 410 -19.38 -16.64 13.84
N PRO A 411 -19.06 -16.38 15.13
CA PRO A 411 -19.47 -15.15 15.79
C PRO A 411 -18.61 -14.01 15.26
N ALA A 412 -19.06 -13.36 14.18
CA ALA A 412 -18.55 -12.05 13.81
C ALA A 412 -18.99 -11.07 14.90
N LEU A 413 -18.18 -11.00 15.98
CA LEU A 413 -18.31 -10.10 17.12
C LEU A 413 -19.77 -9.91 17.56
N GLY A 414 -20.30 -10.85 18.37
CA GLY A 414 -21.69 -10.79 18.88
C GLY A 414 -22.08 -9.39 19.37
N GLY A 415 -23.38 -9.05 19.27
CA GLY A 415 -24.00 -7.69 19.25
C GLY A 415 -23.72 -6.68 20.38
N GLY A 416 -22.55 -6.72 21.02
CA GLY A 416 -22.03 -5.70 21.91
C GLY A 416 -21.48 -4.49 21.15
N ALA A 417 -21.23 -3.41 21.91
CA ALA A 417 -20.81 -2.11 21.40
C ALA A 417 -19.33 -2.07 20.94
N TRP A 418 -18.89 -3.01 20.11
CA TRP A 418 -17.50 -3.11 19.61
C TRP A 418 -17.00 -1.81 18.97
N TRP A 419 -17.88 -1.06 18.30
CA TRP A 419 -17.58 0.24 17.71
C TRP A 419 -17.02 1.25 18.73
N SER A 420 -17.32 1.10 20.03
CA SER A 420 -16.85 1.98 21.09
C SER A 420 -15.35 1.87 21.36
N PHE A 421 -14.69 0.76 21.01
CA PHE A 421 -13.24 0.68 21.03
C PHE A 421 -12.59 1.72 20.11
N GLY A 422 -13.25 2.16 19.04
CA GLY A 422 -12.75 3.19 18.14
C GLY A 422 -12.44 4.52 18.85
N PRO A 423 -13.45 5.25 19.37
CA PRO A 423 -13.21 6.48 20.12
C PRO A 423 -12.38 6.25 21.39
N LEU A 424 -12.46 5.08 22.04
CA LEU A 424 -11.65 4.79 23.23
C LEU A 424 -10.18 4.55 22.91
N ALA A 425 -9.81 3.98 21.75
CA ALA A 425 -8.43 3.80 21.29
C ALA A 425 -7.84 5.05 20.64
N ALA A 426 -8.68 6.00 20.22
CA ALA A 426 -8.28 7.22 19.53
C ALA A 426 -7.15 8.02 20.23
N PRO A 427 -7.15 8.23 21.55
CA PRO A 427 -6.08 9.00 22.22
C PRO A 427 -4.71 8.31 22.13
N ALA A 428 -4.66 6.99 22.33
CA ALA A 428 -3.43 6.21 22.18
C ALA A 428 -2.89 6.25 20.75
N LEU A 429 -3.78 6.04 19.77
CA LEU A 429 -3.41 6.07 18.34
C LEU A 429 -2.98 7.47 17.89
N ALA A 430 -3.58 8.53 18.43
CA ALA A 430 -3.14 9.90 18.19
C ALA A 430 -1.73 10.15 18.74
N ALA A 431 -1.45 9.74 19.98
CA ALA A 431 -0.13 9.85 20.58
C ALA A 431 0.92 9.07 19.78
N ALA A 432 0.60 7.84 19.39
CA ALA A 432 1.44 6.99 18.55
C ALA A 432 1.73 7.62 17.18
N ALA A 433 0.71 8.16 16.51
CA ALA A 433 0.86 8.82 15.21
C ALA A 433 1.72 10.09 15.32
N LEU A 434 1.51 10.90 16.37
CA LEU A 434 2.34 12.09 16.63
C LEU A 434 3.79 11.71 16.99
N ARG A 435 4.00 10.63 17.74
CA ARG A 435 5.34 10.10 18.01
C ARG A 435 6.02 9.63 16.72
N MET A 436 5.30 8.88 15.88
CA MET A 436 5.76 8.41 14.58
C MET A 436 6.10 9.57 13.63
N ALA A 437 5.33 10.66 13.68
CA ALA A 437 5.55 11.84 12.86
C ALA A 437 6.77 12.66 13.29
N ARG A 438 7.20 12.53 14.54
CA ARG A 438 8.31 13.28 15.15
C ARG A 438 9.57 12.45 15.38
N ARG A 439 9.64 11.24 14.83
CA ARG A 439 10.84 10.39 14.92
C ARG A 439 12.02 11.05 14.20
N ALA A 440 13.21 10.91 14.78
CA ALA A 440 14.45 11.36 14.15
C ALA A 440 14.74 10.53 12.88
N PRO A 441 15.68 11.00 12.01
CA PRO A 441 16.25 10.16 10.98
C PRO A 441 16.81 8.85 11.55
N VAL A 442 16.95 7.84 10.69
CA VAL A 442 17.49 6.54 11.10
C VAL A 442 18.93 6.69 11.57
N ASP A 443 19.20 6.22 12.78
CA ASP A 443 20.56 6.21 13.34
C ASP A 443 21.29 4.94 12.91
N HIS A 444 22.15 5.08 11.90
CA HIS A 444 22.98 3.98 11.40
C HIS A 444 24.22 3.70 12.26
N SER A 445 24.47 4.49 13.31
CA SER A 445 25.57 4.26 14.26
C SER A 445 25.19 3.30 15.41
N MET A 446 23.90 2.93 15.51
CA MET A 446 23.41 1.99 16.51
C MET A 446 23.98 0.58 16.31
N PRO A 447 24.23 -0.18 17.41
CA PRO A 447 24.79 -1.53 17.34
C PRO A 447 23.98 -2.47 16.44
N VAL A 448 24.66 -3.40 15.78
CA VAL A 448 24.03 -4.45 14.96
C VAL A 448 23.92 -5.72 15.80
N ILE A 449 22.75 -6.37 15.79
CA ILE A 449 22.57 -7.66 16.46
C ILE A 449 22.94 -8.76 15.47
N ASP A 450 24.02 -9.48 15.72
CA ASP A 450 24.38 -10.65 14.94
C ASP A 450 23.54 -11.85 15.38
N THR A 451 22.67 -12.31 14.48
CA THR A 451 21.91 -13.55 14.67
C THR A 451 22.42 -14.63 13.72
N PRO A 452 22.17 -15.92 13.99
CA PRO A 452 22.47 -16.98 13.03
C PRO A 452 21.80 -16.78 11.66
N GLN A 453 20.74 -15.97 11.58
CA GLN A 453 20.00 -15.65 10.36
C GLN A 453 20.53 -14.38 9.65
N GLY A 454 21.52 -13.70 10.25
CA GLY A 454 22.15 -12.50 9.72
C GLY A 454 22.21 -11.34 10.71
N ALA A 455 22.97 -10.32 10.30
CA ALA A 455 23.10 -9.04 11.00
C ALA A 455 21.79 -8.24 10.92
N ILE A 456 21.22 -7.89 12.07
CA ILE A 456 20.00 -7.08 12.19
C ILE A 456 20.40 -5.67 12.63
N PRO A 457 20.29 -4.65 11.75
CA PRO A 457 20.61 -3.27 12.12
C PRO A 457 19.53 -2.72 13.07
N THR A 458 19.91 -2.38 14.30
CA THR A 458 18.94 -1.96 15.32
C THR A 458 18.39 -0.55 15.08
N GLY A 459 19.16 0.33 14.43
CA GLY A 459 18.71 1.69 14.08
C GLY A 459 17.39 1.71 13.29
N PRO A 460 17.33 1.08 12.10
CA PRO A 460 16.09 0.91 11.34
C PRO A 460 14.97 0.22 12.13
N LEU A 461 15.31 -0.76 12.98
CA LEU A 461 14.34 -1.48 13.81
C LEU A 461 13.66 -0.56 14.84
N PHE A 462 14.45 0.19 15.61
CA PHE A 462 13.94 1.18 16.57
C PHE A 462 13.14 2.28 15.89
N TRP A 463 13.60 2.73 14.73
CA TRP A 463 12.89 3.72 13.94
C TRP A 463 11.52 3.21 13.43
N ALA A 464 11.47 1.95 12.99
CA ALA A 464 10.24 1.30 12.53
C ALA A 464 9.27 1.06 13.69
N ALA A 465 9.79 0.69 14.86
CA ALA A 465 9.00 0.48 16.08
C ALA A 465 8.48 1.79 16.70
N THR A 466 9.15 2.92 16.46
CA THR A 466 8.79 4.22 17.06
C THR A 466 7.42 4.72 16.59
N GLY A 467 6.44 4.68 17.49
CA GLY A 467 5.04 4.99 17.20
C GLY A 467 4.17 3.74 17.30
N PRO A 468 4.35 2.72 16.43
CA PRO A 468 3.66 1.44 16.55
C PRO A 468 3.79 0.79 17.93
N ASP A 469 4.95 0.91 18.58
CA ASP A 469 5.18 0.47 19.97
C ASP A 469 4.18 1.10 20.94
N LEU A 470 3.98 2.42 20.85
CA LEU A 470 3.05 3.18 21.68
C LEU A 470 1.60 2.87 21.33
N ALA A 471 1.29 2.62 20.05
CA ALA A 471 -0.03 2.19 19.62
C ALA A 471 -0.38 0.82 20.21
N LEU A 472 0.56 -0.14 20.14
CA LEU A 472 0.39 -1.47 20.70
C LEU A 472 0.13 -1.39 22.20
N VAL A 473 1.02 -0.75 22.96
CA VAL A 473 0.88 -0.57 24.42
C VAL A 473 -0.43 0.14 24.75
N GLY A 474 -0.75 1.23 24.05
CA GLY A 474 -1.96 2.02 24.30
C GLY A 474 -3.25 1.34 23.85
N CYS A 475 -3.19 0.33 23.00
CA CYS A 475 -4.34 -0.43 22.50
C CYS A 475 -4.31 -1.90 22.95
N LEU A 476 -3.52 -2.25 23.97
CA LEU A 476 -3.44 -3.63 24.48
C LEU A 476 -4.82 -4.19 24.87
N PRO A 477 -5.70 -3.46 25.59
CA PRO A 477 -7.04 -3.97 25.90
C PRO A 477 -7.87 -4.26 24.65
N ALA A 478 -7.87 -3.38 23.66
CA ALA A 478 -8.56 -3.60 22.39
C ALA A 478 -7.96 -4.79 21.60
N ALA A 479 -6.63 -4.91 21.56
CA ALA A 479 -5.95 -6.02 20.90
C ALA A 479 -6.30 -7.36 21.58
N ALA A 480 -6.28 -7.40 22.92
CA ALA A 480 -6.67 -8.57 23.69
C ALA A 480 -8.14 -8.95 23.44
N ALA A 481 -9.05 -7.97 23.42
CA ALA A 481 -10.46 -8.22 23.14
C ALA A 481 -10.67 -8.81 21.72
N LEU A 482 -9.94 -8.33 20.71
CA LEU A 482 -10.02 -8.86 19.34
C LEU A 482 -9.45 -10.27 19.21
N VAL A 483 -8.41 -10.61 19.98
CA VAL A 483 -7.78 -11.93 19.95
C VAL A 483 -8.59 -12.96 20.75
N PHE A 484 -9.03 -12.63 21.96
CA PHE A 484 -9.69 -13.57 22.87
C PHE A 484 -11.22 -13.59 22.76
N GLN A 485 -11.83 -12.60 22.09
CA GLN A 485 -13.28 -12.50 21.87
C GLN A 485 -14.11 -12.75 23.14
N PRO A 486 -13.90 -11.95 24.21
CA PRO A 486 -14.57 -12.15 25.49
C PRO A 486 -16.09 -11.91 25.37
N THR A 487 -16.88 -12.61 26.17
CA THR A 487 -18.33 -12.43 26.25
C THR A 487 -18.72 -11.10 26.91
N ALA A 488 -17.93 -10.63 27.88
CA ALA A 488 -18.13 -9.34 28.55
C ALA A 488 -17.12 -8.29 28.06
N LEU A 489 -17.59 -7.31 27.30
CA LEU A 489 -16.74 -6.24 26.73
C LEU A 489 -16.46 -5.09 27.69
N ALA A 490 -17.37 -4.82 28.63
CA ALA A 490 -17.29 -3.70 29.55
C ALA A 490 -15.91 -3.52 30.22
N PRO A 491 -15.27 -4.56 30.83
CA PRO A 491 -13.95 -4.38 31.46
C PRO A 491 -12.87 -3.96 30.46
N PHE A 492 -12.90 -4.50 29.23
CA PHE A 492 -11.94 -4.14 28.19
C PHE A 492 -12.16 -2.71 27.67
N LEU A 493 -13.42 -2.26 27.57
CA LEU A 493 -13.75 -0.89 27.19
C LEU A 493 -13.26 0.13 28.23
N VAL A 494 -13.53 -0.13 29.52
CA VAL A 494 -13.04 0.73 30.61
C VAL A 494 -11.51 0.75 30.61
N ALA A 495 -10.87 -0.41 30.56
CA ALA A 495 -9.41 -0.51 30.49
C ALA A 495 -8.84 0.24 29.29
N GLN A 496 -9.46 0.12 28.10
CA GLN A 496 -9.02 0.84 26.90
C GLN A 496 -9.11 2.35 27.08
N GLY A 497 -10.20 2.86 27.65
CA GLY A 497 -10.37 4.29 27.92
C GLY A 497 -9.30 4.84 28.85
N VAL A 498 -9.04 4.14 29.97
CA VAL A 498 -8.01 4.53 30.95
C VAL A 498 -6.61 4.49 30.33
N VAL A 499 -6.24 3.37 29.70
CA VAL A 499 -4.90 3.18 29.11
C VAL A 499 -4.64 4.23 28.02
N SER A 500 -5.61 4.47 27.12
CA SER A 500 -5.49 5.50 26.09
C SER A 500 -5.29 6.90 26.66
N ALA A 501 -6.06 7.27 27.69
CA ALA A 501 -5.96 8.57 28.33
C ALA A 501 -4.58 8.75 28.99
N VAL A 502 -4.10 7.74 29.72
CA VAL A 502 -2.77 7.72 30.34
C VAL A 502 -1.66 7.84 29.29
N VAL A 503 -1.77 7.10 28.18
CA VAL A 503 -0.78 7.15 27.09
C VAL A 503 -0.70 8.54 26.45
N LEU A 504 -1.85 9.14 26.11
CA LEU A 504 -1.87 10.47 25.50
C LEU A 504 -1.37 11.55 26.46
N THR A 505 -1.85 11.54 27.71
CA THR A 505 -1.43 12.52 28.72
C THR A 505 0.05 12.37 29.05
N GLY A 506 0.54 11.14 29.23
CA GLY A 506 1.97 10.85 29.42
C GLY A 506 2.83 11.31 28.24
N PHE A 507 2.38 11.07 27.01
CA PHE A 507 3.07 11.55 25.80
C PHE A 507 3.16 13.09 25.75
N VAL A 508 2.05 13.78 25.99
CA VAL A 508 1.99 15.25 26.00
C VAL A 508 2.83 15.83 27.15
N TRP A 509 2.78 15.21 28.33
CA TRP A 509 3.53 15.70 29.50
C TRP A 509 5.05 15.51 29.36
N ARG A 510 5.47 14.38 28.75
CA ARG A 510 6.88 14.10 28.46
C ARG A 510 7.48 15.05 27.42
N ALA A 511 6.65 15.71 26.62
CA ALA A 511 7.09 16.81 25.77
C ALA A 511 7.46 18.03 26.65
N ARG A 512 8.65 17.99 27.28
CA ARG A 512 9.16 19.09 28.09
C ARG A 512 9.44 20.32 27.22
N SER A 513 9.19 21.48 27.81
CA SER A 513 9.55 22.81 27.31
C SER A 513 11.03 22.81 26.94
N GLY A 514 11.36 23.11 25.68
CA GLY A 514 12.73 23.26 25.21
C GLY A 514 13.39 24.52 25.76
N GLY A 515 13.56 24.59 27.07
CA GLY A 515 14.36 25.58 27.77
C GLY A 515 15.44 24.85 28.55
N MET A 516 16.70 25.17 28.20
CA MET A 516 17.93 24.81 28.92
C MET A 516 18.40 23.34 28.81
N ARG A 517 19.03 23.02 27.68
CA ARG A 517 20.36 22.40 27.74
C ARG A 517 21.29 23.24 26.88
N LYS A 518 22.24 23.90 27.56
CA LYS A 518 23.43 24.50 26.98
C LYS A 518 24.34 23.40 26.47
#